data_AF-A0A9D7YIB1-F1
#
_entry.id   AF-A0A9D7YIB1-F1
#
_cell.length_a   1.000
_cell.length_b   1.000
_cell.length_c   1.000
_cell.angle_alpha   90.00
_cell.angle_beta   90.00
_cell.angle_gamma   90.00
#
_symmetry.space_group_name_H-M   'P 1'
#
loop_
_entity.id
_entity.type
_entity.pdbx_description
1 polymer ?
#
loop_
_entity_poly.entity_id
_entity_poly.type
_entity_poly.pdbx_seq_one_letter_code
_entity_poly.pdbx_strand_id
1 'polypeptide(L)'
;MNSKTKNITGWVLAGLVAFVFVGSGILKLMGGTPEMVKGLGGINNVTLLGGLELIIAALFLFPRTGVVGSLLAIAYMGGAMAVHLTTGQSLIMLVVIQILIWITSVVRFPELGQQLFNRA
;
A
#
# COMPACT_ATOMS: atom_id res chain seq x y z
N MET A 1 14.05 -16.04 -15.91
CA MET A 1 12.84 -16.62 -15.28
C MET A 1 11.85 -17.00 -16.37
N ASN A 2 11.17 -18.14 -16.24
CA ASN A 2 10.04 -18.49 -17.11
C ASN A 2 8.89 -17.47 -16.90
N SER A 3 8.15 -17.15 -17.95
CA SER A 3 7.03 -16.19 -17.92
C SER A 3 5.96 -16.59 -16.88
N LYS A 4 5.69 -17.90 -16.74
CA LYS A 4 4.77 -18.44 -15.73
C LYS A 4 5.23 -18.13 -14.31
N THR A 5 6.51 -18.35 -14.01
CA THR A 5 7.08 -18.06 -12.68
C THR A 5 7.01 -16.58 -12.36
N LYS A 6 7.32 -15.70 -13.34
CA LYS A 6 7.21 -14.23 -13.15
C LYS A 6 5.79 -13.80 -12.82
N ASN A 7 4.80 -14.36 -13.51
CA ASN A 7 3.39 -14.04 -13.27
C ASN A 7 2.93 -14.48 -11.88
N ILE A 8 3.26 -15.71 -11.47
CA ILE A 8 2.91 -16.24 -10.14
C ILE A 8 3.54 -15.38 -9.04
N THR A 9 4.84 -15.07 -9.14
CA THR A 9 5.53 -14.22 -8.15
C THR A 9 4.86 -12.84 -8.06
N GLY A 10 4.52 -12.22 -9.19
CA GLY A 10 3.84 -10.92 -9.20
C GLY A 10 2.49 -10.95 -8.48
N TRP A 11 1.69 -12.01 -8.67
CA TRP A 11 0.40 -12.15 -8.00
C TRP A 11 0.50 -12.49 -6.52
N VAL A 12 1.46 -13.32 -6.12
CA VAL A 12 1.72 -13.62 -4.69
C VAL A 12 2.10 -12.34 -3.96
N LEU A 13 3.05 -11.57 -4.51
CA LEU A 13 3.46 -10.28 -3.95
C LEU A 13 2.30 -9.28 -3.93
N ALA A 14 1.49 -9.23 -4.99
CA ALA A 14 0.33 -8.35 -5.03
C ALA A 14 -0.73 -8.74 -3.99
N GLY A 15 -0.94 -10.03 -3.76
CA GLY A 15 -1.81 -10.53 -2.70
C GLY A 15 -1.33 -10.10 -1.31
N LEU A 16 -0.02 -10.16 -1.04
CA LEU A 16 0.56 -9.71 0.23
C LEU A 16 0.35 -8.20 0.46
N VAL A 17 0.64 -7.37 -0.55
CA VAL A 17 0.42 -5.91 -0.45
C VAL A 17 -1.07 -5.62 -0.25
N ALA A 18 -1.94 -6.24 -1.06
CA ALA A 18 -3.38 -6.02 -0.94
C ALA A 18 -3.92 -6.50 0.42
N PHE A 19 -3.41 -7.60 0.97
CA PHE A 19 -3.82 -8.10 2.28
C PHE A 19 -3.56 -7.06 3.39
N VAL A 20 -2.41 -6.38 3.35
CA VAL A 20 -2.09 -5.32 4.32
C VAL A 20 -3.08 -4.16 4.23
N PHE A 21 -3.32 -3.63 3.03
CA PHE A 21 -4.25 -2.50 2.84
C PHE A 21 -5.70 -2.89 3.11
N VAL A 22 -6.14 -4.08 2.67
CA VAL A 22 -7.51 -4.56 2.90
C VAL A 22 -7.76 -4.82 4.37
N GLY A 23 -6.86 -5.53 5.05
CA GLY A 23 -6.98 -5.80 6.48
C GLY A 23 -7.00 -4.50 7.29
N SER A 24 -6.05 -3.61 7.04
CA SER A 24 -5.98 -2.29 7.67
C SER A 24 -7.24 -1.45 7.40
N GLY A 25 -7.69 -1.41 6.15
CA GLY A 25 -8.87 -0.64 5.73
C GLY A 25 -10.16 -1.13 6.37
N ILE A 26 -10.38 -2.45 6.43
CA ILE A 26 -11.53 -3.05 7.11
C ILE A 26 -11.51 -2.69 8.61
N LEU A 27 -10.37 -2.83 9.28
CA LEU A 27 -10.25 -2.49 10.70
C LEU A 27 -10.57 -1.02 10.97
N LYS A 28 -10.15 -0.11 10.08
CA LYS A 28 -10.48 1.31 10.17
C LYS A 28 -11.97 1.59 9.90
N LEU A 29 -12.58 0.91 8.94
CA LEU A 29 -14.02 1.02 8.69
C LEU A 29 -14.88 0.50 9.85
N MET A 30 -14.36 -0.45 10.63
CA MET A 30 -14.98 -0.94 11.86
C MET A 30 -14.78 0.00 13.07
N GLY A 31 -14.20 1.18 12.86
CA GLY A 31 -14.04 2.22 13.88
C GLY A 31 -12.62 2.33 14.46
N GLY A 32 -11.73 1.38 14.15
CA GLY A 32 -10.36 1.41 14.63
C GLY A 32 -10.20 1.21 16.14
N THR A 33 -9.02 1.52 16.67
CA THR A 33 -8.76 1.52 18.13
C THR A 33 -9.00 2.91 18.72
N PRO A 34 -9.32 3.03 20.02
CA PRO A 34 -9.48 4.32 20.68
C PRO A 34 -8.25 5.24 20.54
N GLU A 35 -7.04 4.67 20.59
CA GLU A 35 -5.78 5.40 20.43
C GLU A 35 -5.65 5.97 19.02
N MET A 36 -6.02 5.17 18.01
CA MET A 36 -5.99 5.61 16.62
C MET A 36 -7.04 6.69 16.34
N VAL A 37 -8.26 6.54 16.86
CA VAL A 37 -9.32 7.56 16.75
C VAL A 37 -8.86 8.88 17.35
N LYS A 38 -8.25 8.85 18.54
CA LYS A 38 -7.71 10.05 19.17
C LYS A 38 -6.55 10.64 18.38
N GLY A 39 -5.58 9.82 17.96
CA GLY A 39 -4.39 10.25 17.24
C GLY A 39 -4.66 10.82 15.85
N LEU A 40 -5.70 10.34 15.17
CA LEU A 40 -6.09 10.79 13.82
C LEU A 40 -7.19 11.86 13.83
N GLY A 41 -7.60 12.36 14.99
CA GLY A 41 -8.52 13.49 15.10
C GLY A 41 -10.00 13.13 14.92
N GLY A 42 -10.38 11.89 15.21
CA GLY A 42 -11.78 11.45 15.27
C GLY A 42 -12.12 10.27 14.36
N ILE A 43 -13.26 9.63 14.63
CA ILE A 43 -13.69 8.41 13.96
C ILE A 43 -13.93 8.63 12.46
N ASN A 44 -14.38 9.81 12.06
CA ASN A 44 -14.61 10.15 10.65
C ASN A 44 -13.30 10.08 9.85
N ASN A 45 -12.19 10.59 10.39
CA ASN A 45 -10.89 10.54 9.72
C ASN A 45 -10.37 9.11 9.60
N VAL A 46 -10.56 8.29 10.65
CA VAL A 46 -10.23 6.86 10.63
C VAL A 46 -11.00 6.15 9.52
N THR A 47 -12.32 6.32 9.46
CA THR A 47 -13.18 5.68 8.45
C THR A 47 -12.82 6.12 7.03
N LEU A 48 -12.56 7.42 6.82
CA LEU A 48 -12.12 7.93 5.51
C LEU A 48 -10.78 7.32 5.07
N LEU A 49 -9.81 7.21 5.98
CA LEU A 49 -8.54 6.55 5.68
C LEU A 49 -8.74 5.05 5.39
N GLY A 50 -9.66 4.38 6.09
CA GLY A 50 -10.00 2.99 5.81
C GLY A 50 -10.59 2.79 4.42
N GLY A 51 -11.51 3.67 4.01
CA GLY A 51 -12.05 3.69 2.65
C GLY A 51 -10.97 3.94 1.59
N LEU A 52 -10.05 4.88 1.86
CA LEU A 52 -8.92 5.16 0.98
C LEU A 52 -8.00 3.94 0.81
N GLU A 53 -7.69 3.21 1.88
CA GLU A 53 -6.88 1.98 1.81
C GLU A 53 -7.53 0.92 0.93
N LEU A 54 -8.86 0.75 1.01
CA LEU A 54 -9.60 -0.18 0.16
C LEU A 54 -9.61 0.23 -1.30
N ILE A 55 -9.75 1.53 -1.59
CA ILE A 55 -9.66 2.06 -2.95
C ILE A 55 -8.25 1.81 -3.52
N ILE A 56 -7.21 2.07 -2.73
CA ILE A 56 -5.82 1.80 -3.10
C ILE A 56 -5.65 0.31 -3.42
N ALA A 57 -6.11 -0.58 -2.53
CA ALA A 57 -6.01 -2.02 -2.75
C ALA A 57 -6.74 -2.48 -4.02
N ALA A 58 -7.95 -1.95 -4.26
CA ALA A 58 -8.71 -2.27 -5.46
C ALA A 58 -7.99 -1.81 -6.74
N LEU A 59 -7.57 -0.54 -6.79
CA LEU A 59 -6.82 0.01 -7.92
C LEU A 59 -5.51 -0.73 -8.15
N PHE A 60 -4.81 -1.08 -7.06
CA PHE A 60 -3.57 -1.83 -7.09
C PHE A 60 -3.81 -3.21 -7.69
N LEU A 61 -4.81 -3.97 -7.24
CA LEU A 61 -5.11 -5.33 -7.73
C LEU A 61 -5.62 -5.37 -9.17
N PHE A 62 -6.33 -4.36 -9.66
CA PHE A 62 -6.80 -4.34 -11.04
C PHE A 62 -5.64 -4.02 -12.02
N PRO A 63 -5.28 -4.93 -12.95
CA PRO A 63 -4.09 -4.76 -13.80
C PRO A 63 -4.07 -3.46 -14.61
N ARG A 64 -5.25 -3.00 -15.08
CA ARG A 64 -5.39 -1.78 -15.89
C ARG A 64 -5.10 -0.50 -15.10
N THR A 65 -5.28 -0.52 -13.78
CA THR A 65 -5.12 0.63 -12.88
C THR A 65 -3.96 0.48 -11.91
N GLY A 66 -3.25 -0.65 -11.96
CA GLY A 66 -2.32 -1.04 -10.92
C GLY A 66 -1.10 -0.13 -10.76
N VAL A 67 -0.70 0.58 -11.82
CA VAL A 67 0.30 1.66 -11.74
C VAL A 67 -0.22 2.81 -10.89
N VAL A 68 -1.46 3.27 -11.11
CA VAL A 68 -2.09 4.32 -10.30
C VAL A 68 -2.24 3.87 -8.85
N GLY A 69 -2.70 2.63 -8.63
CA GLY A 69 -2.79 2.05 -7.29
C GLY A 69 -1.42 1.97 -6.59
N SER A 70 -0.35 1.68 -7.33
CA SER A 70 1.01 1.66 -6.81
C SER A 70 1.47 3.04 -6.34
N LEU A 71 1.27 4.05 -7.17
CA LEU A 71 1.66 5.43 -6.84
C LEU A 71 0.87 5.96 -5.63
N LEU A 72 -0.42 5.65 -5.56
CA LEU A 72 -1.25 6.00 -4.40
C LEU A 72 -0.82 5.26 -3.13
N ALA A 73 -0.47 3.97 -3.23
CA ALA A 73 0.03 3.20 -2.09
C ALA A 73 1.35 3.79 -1.55
N ILE A 74 2.27 4.18 -2.44
CA ILE A 74 3.54 4.84 -2.08
C ILE A 74 3.26 6.20 -1.40
N ALA A 75 2.38 7.02 -1.96
CA ALA A 75 2.02 8.31 -1.37
C ALA A 75 1.36 8.16 0.00
N TYR A 76 0.43 7.21 0.15
CA TYR A 76 -0.26 6.91 1.41
C TYR A 76 0.73 6.48 2.50
N MET A 77 1.63 5.56 2.18
CA MET A 77 2.65 5.08 3.12
C MET A 77 3.63 6.18 3.51
N GLY A 78 3.99 7.09 2.59
CA GLY A 78 4.73 8.31 2.91
C GLY A 78 4.04 9.17 3.97
N GLY A 79 2.73 9.40 3.82
CA GLY A 79 1.92 10.10 4.82
C GLY A 79 1.85 9.37 6.16
N ALA A 80 1.64 8.05 6.14
CA ALA A 80 1.61 7.23 7.35
C ALA A 80 2.93 7.28 8.12
N MET A 81 4.07 7.24 7.41
CA MET A 81 5.40 7.38 8.03
C MET A 81 5.59 8.75 8.68
N ALA A 82 5.12 9.83 8.05
CA ALA A 82 5.19 11.16 8.64
C ALA A 82 4.39 11.25 9.96
N VAL A 83 3.19 10.67 10.01
CA VAL A 83 2.38 10.60 11.24
C VAL A 83 3.05 9.75 12.32
N HIS A 84 3.60 8.58 11.97
CA HIS A 84 4.31 7.74 12.94
C HIS A 84 5.53 8.46 13.52
N LEU A 85 6.29 9.16 12.68
CA LEU A 85 7.46 9.91 13.11
C LEU A 85 7.09 11.04 14.08
N THR A 86 6.06 11.83 13.77
CA THR A 86 5.63 12.95 14.64
C THR A 86 4.93 12.51 15.91
N THR A 87 4.41 11.28 15.95
CA THR A 87 3.76 10.68 17.14
C THR A 87 4.68 9.76 17.93
N GLY A 88 5.96 9.66 17.57
CA GLY A 88 6.95 8.84 18.29
C GLY A 88 6.74 7.33 18.13
N GLN A 89 6.01 6.89 17.12
CA GLN A 89 5.75 5.48 16.83
C GLN A 89 6.85 4.87 15.94
N SER A 90 7.01 3.55 16.00
CA SER A 90 7.99 2.84 15.18
C SER A 90 7.66 2.94 13.68
N LEU A 91 8.71 3.13 12.87
CA LEU A 91 8.65 3.20 11.41
C LEU A 91 9.00 1.88 10.73
N ILE A 92 9.56 0.91 11.45
CA ILE A 92 10.18 -0.29 10.86
C ILE A 92 9.17 -1.04 9.97
N MET A 93 7.96 -1.31 10.49
CA MET A 93 6.93 -2.03 9.74
C MET A 93 6.49 -1.25 8.50
N LEU A 94 6.34 0.08 8.59
CA LEU A 94 5.92 0.92 7.47
C LEU A 94 6.99 0.94 6.36
N VAL A 95 8.27 1.01 6.73
CA VAL A 95 9.38 0.95 5.77
C VAL A 95 9.42 -0.41 5.07
N VAL A 96 9.23 -1.51 5.80
CA VAL A 96 9.17 -2.85 5.20
C VAL A 96 8.01 -2.99 4.21
N ILE A 97 6.81 -2.51 4.58
CA ILE A 97 5.65 -2.50 3.68
C ILE A 97 5.93 -1.60 2.47
N GLN A 98 6.55 -0.44 2.67
CA GLN A 98 6.91 0.48 1.58
C GLN A 98 7.87 -0.15 0.58
N ILE A 99 8.89 -0.88 1.06
CA ILE A 99 9.82 -1.63 0.20
C ILE A 99 9.07 -2.73 -0.56
N LEU A 100 8.19 -3.47 0.12
CA LEU A 100 7.38 -4.51 -0.50
C LEU A 100 6.50 -3.95 -1.63
N ILE A 101 5.87 -2.80 -1.43
CA ILE A 101 5.09 -2.10 -2.46
C ILE A 101 5.97 -1.81 -3.67
N TRP A 102 7.15 -1.19 -3.47
CA TRP A 102 8.07 -0.87 -4.57
C TRP A 102 8.50 -2.10 -5.37
N ILE A 103 8.91 -3.16 -4.69
CA ILE A 103 9.32 -4.42 -5.32
C ILE A 103 8.14 -5.00 -6.12
N THR A 104 6.96 -5.07 -5.52
CA THR A 104 5.76 -5.60 -6.15
C THR A 104 5.37 -4.80 -7.39
N SER A 105 5.38 -3.48 -7.31
CA SER A 105 5.04 -2.57 -8.41
C SER A 105 5.98 -2.74 -9.60
N VAL A 106 7.29 -2.81 -9.38
CA VAL A 106 8.28 -2.99 -10.46
C VAL A 106 8.19 -4.39 -11.08
N VAL A 107 7.92 -5.41 -10.27
CA VAL A 107 7.77 -6.80 -10.76
C VAL A 107 6.50 -6.94 -11.61
N ARG A 108 5.40 -6.29 -11.20
CA ARG A 108 4.08 -6.44 -11.80
C ARG A 108 3.82 -5.49 -12.97
N PHE A 109 4.40 -4.30 -12.96
CA PHE A 109 4.25 -3.26 -13.99
C PHE A 109 5.63 -2.93 -14.58
N PRO A 110 6.05 -3.65 -15.63
CA PRO A 110 7.36 -3.45 -16.25
C PRO A 110 7.59 -2.02 -16.74
N GLU A 111 6.53 -1.29 -17.11
CA GLU A 111 6.58 0.08 -17.59
C GLU A 111 7.15 1.02 -16.51
N LEU A 112 6.75 0.84 -15.24
CA LEU A 112 7.32 1.58 -14.11
C LEU A 112 8.82 1.28 -13.95
N GLY A 113 9.20 0.02 -14.07
CA GLY A 113 10.61 -0.39 -13.98
C GLY A 113 11.47 0.17 -15.11
N GLN A 114 10.95 0.16 -16.35
CA GLN A 114 11.64 0.71 -17.51
C GLN A 114 11.84 2.22 -17.38
N GLN A 115 10.80 2.96 -16.98
CA GLN A 115 10.86 4.41 -16.82
C GLN A 115 11.80 4.84 -15.69
N LEU A 116 11.74 4.17 -14.53
CA LEU A 116 12.53 4.59 -13.36
C LEU A 116 14.01 4.20 -13.45
N PHE A 117 14.32 3.06 -14.06
CA PHE A 117 15.68 2.53 -14.11
C PHE A 117 16.34 2.64 -15.49
N ASN A 118 15.68 3.30 -16.44
CA ASN A 118 16.14 3.50 -17.81
C ASN A 118 16.67 2.20 -18.45
N ARG A 119 15.96 1.09 -18.22
CA ARG A 119 16.30 -0.21 -18.79
C ARG A 119 15.68 -0.30 -20.19
N ALA A 120 16.51 -0.07 -21.20
CA ALA A 120 16.20 -0.28 -22.62
C ALA A 120 15.89 -1.77 -22.92
#